data_AF-A0A9P7VP94-F1
#
_entry.id   AF-A0A9P7VP94-F1
#
_cell.length_a   1.000
_cell.length_b   1.000
_cell.length_c   1.000
_cell.angle_alpha   90.00
_cell.angle_beta   90.00
_cell.angle_gamma   90.00
#
_symmetry.space_group_name_H-M   'P 1'
#
loop_
_entity.id
_entity.type
_entity.pdbx_description
1 polymer ?
#
loop_
_entity_poly.entity_id
_entity_poly.type
_entity_poly.pdbx_seq_one_letter_code
_entity_poly.pdbx_strand_id
1 'polypeptide(L)'
;MVDGDLFDKIAQVGSRLKSTTKPFGGIQLPPVGKSGVKFAFEAKLWSETIKRTFNLTKVFRQTDQKFVNMLNEMRFGCLSATSIARFRSLARNIEYDDGLGPTEL
;
A
#
# COMPACT_ATOMS: atom_id res chain seq x y z
N MET A 1 5.05 2.02 -5.91
CA MET A 1 4.85 3.15 -4.98
C MET A 1 5.31 4.47 -5.60
N VAL A 2 4.42 5.40 -6.02
CA VAL A 2 4.85 6.76 -6.46
C VAL A 2 5.50 7.45 -5.27
N ASP A 3 6.62 8.13 -5.52
CA ASP A 3 7.20 9.08 -4.59
C ASP A 3 6.63 10.51 -4.77
N GLY A 4 6.83 11.37 -3.78
CA GLY A 4 6.26 12.71 -3.76
C GLY A 4 6.75 13.62 -4.91
N ASP A 5 8.00 13.47 -5.36
CA ASP A 5 8.51 14.31 -6.45
C ASP A 5 7.94 13.85 -7.80
N LEU A 6 7.76 12.54 -8.01
CA LEU A 6 7.06 11.99 -9.17
C LEU A 6 5.58 12.41 -9.18
N PHE A 7 4.92 12.42 -8.03
CA PHE A 7 3.54 12.91 -7.90
C PHE A 7 3.41 14.34 -8.43
N ASP A 8 4.25 15.27 -7.95
CA ASP A 8 4.21 16.67 -8.36
C ASP A 8 4.51 16.85 -9.85
N LYS A 9 5.45 16.07 -10.41
CA LYS A 9 5.77 16.11 -11.84
C LYS A 9 4.57 15.70 -12.69
N ILE A 10 3.92 14.58 -12.36
CA ILE A 10 2.75 14.11 -13.11
C ILE A 10 1.60 15.10 -12.97
N ALA A 11 1.39 15.65 -11.78
CA ALA A 11 0.37 16.67 -11.54
C ALA A 11 0.56 17.88 -12.46
N GLN A 12 1.77 18.43 -12.54
CA GLN A 12 2.10 19.58 -13.38
C GLN A 12 1.96 19.28 -14.88
N VAL A 13 2.40 18.10 -15.32
CA VAL A 13 2.23 17.67 -16.71
C VAL A 13 0.74 17.62 -17.07
N GLY A 14 -0.09 17.02 -16.21
CA GLY A 14 -1.54 16.96 -16.44
C GLY A 14 -2.20 18.34 -16.51
N SER A 15 -1.81 19.27 -15.63
CA SER A 15 -2.26 20.67 -15.66
C SER A 15 -1.94 21.36 -16.98
N ARG A 16 -0.70 21.20 -17.47
CA ARG A 16 -0.24 21.77 -18.74
C ARG A 16 -0.97 21.17 -19.95
N LEU A 17 -1.13 19.85 -20.00
CA LEU A 17 -1.82 19.16 -21.09
C LEU A 17 -3.30 19.54 -21.21
N LYS A 18 -3.94 19.90 -20.09
CA LYS A 18 -5.35 20.28 -20.04
C LYS A 18 -5.58 21.79 -20.01
N SER A 19 -4.53 22.61 -20.12
CA SER A 19 -4.60 24.06 -20.03
C SER A 19 -5.39 24.54 -18.80
N THR A 20 -5.14 23.93 -17.64
CA THR A 20 -5.84 24.23 -16.38
C THR A 20 -4.85 24.34 -15.23
N THR A 21 -5.18 25.14 -14.22
CA THR A 21 -4.40 25.25 -12.98
C THR A 21 -4.63 24.09 -12.02
N LYS A 22 -5.65 23.24 -12.29
CA LYS A 22 -5.94 22.09 -11.44
C LYS A 22 -4.84 21.04 -11.56
N PRO A 23 -4.31 20.50 -10.44
CA PRO A 23 -3.38 19.37 -10.46
C PRO A 23 -3.91 18.22 -11.32
N PHE A 24 -3.01 17.52 -12.04
CA PHE A 24 -3.33 16.39 -12.92
C PHE A 24 -4.35 16.73 -14.03
N GLY A 25 -4.60 18.01 -14.31
CA GLY A 25 -5.65 18.40 -15.24
C GLY A 25 -7.07 18.09 -14.73
N GLY A 26 -7.24 17.86 -13.42
CA GLY A 26 -8.51 17.49 -12.79
C GLY A 26 -8.80 15.98 -12.72
N ILE A 27 -7.86 15.11 -13.06
CA ILE A 27 -8.00 13.65 -13.05
C ILE A 27 -7.22 13.05 -11.86
N GLN A 28 -7.73 11.99 -11.23
CA GLN A 28 -7.03 11.30 -10.15
C GLN A 28 -6.23 10.11 -10.69
N LEU A 29 -4.94 10.00 -10.34
CA LEU A 29 -4.09 8.86 -10.70
C LEU A 29 -3.66 8.04 -9.47
N PRO A 30 -3.57 6.70 -9.59
CA PRO A 30 -3.04 5.85 -8.55
C PRO A 30 -1.49 5.86 -8.54
N PRO A 31 -0.86 5.78 -7.35
CA PRO A 31 0.60 5.86 -7.21
C PRO A 31 1.39 4.56 -7.56
N VAL A 32 2.29 4.58 -8.56
CA VAL A 32 3.31 3.55 -8.91
C VAL A 32 4.78 4.06 -8.81
N GLY A 33 5.74 3.23 -8.39
CA GLY A 33 7.15 3.69 -8.31
C GLY A 33 8.07 2.84 -7.43
N LYS A 34 9.33 3.28 -7.37
CA LYS A 34 10.53 2.59 -6.84
C LYS A 34 11.05 3.31 -5.58
N SER A 35 11.75 2.58 -4.72
CA SER A 35 12.14 2.97 -3.36
C SER A 35 13.12 4.15 -3.27
N GLY A 36 13.04 4.89 -2.16
CA GLY A 36 14.11 5.78 -1.66
C GLY A 36 13.80 7.27 -1.56
N VAL A 37 12.61 7.70 -1.95
CA VAL A 37 12.22 9.12 -2.04
C VAL A 37 10.89 9.35 -1.31
N LYS A 38 10.67 10.60 -0.87
CA LYS A 38 9.49 11.09 -0.14
C LYS A 38 8.22 10.31 -0.44
N PHE A 39 7.41 10.01 0.56
CA PHE A 39 6.11 9.38 0.32
C PHE A 39 5.23 10.28 -0.57
N ALA A 40 4.32 9.69 -1.35
CA ALA A 40 3.39 10.46 -2.19
C ALA A 40 2.59 11.51 -1.38
N PHE A 41 2.24 11.20 -0.13
CA PHE A 41 1.51 12.12 0.76
C PHE A 41 2.35 13.31 1.25
N GLU A 42 3.66 13.31 0.99
CA GLU A 42 4.57 14.42 1.27
C GLU A 42 4.78 15.32 0.04
N ALA A 43 4.11 15.03 -1.10
CA ALA A 43 4.17 15.87 -2.29
C ALA A 43 3.56 17.25 -2.03
N LYS A 44 4.09 18.29 -2.71
CA LYS A 44 3.63 19.67 -2.50
C LYS A 44 2.17 19.84 -2.91
N LEU A 45 1.76 19.19 -4.00
CA LEU A 45 0.41 19.26 -4.54
C LEU A 45 -0.55 18.23 -3.92
N TRP A 46 -0.12 17.46 -2.91
CA TRP A 46 -0.94 16.39 -2.33
C TRP A 46 -2.24 16.93 -1.72
N SER A 47 -2.16 17.93 -0.84
CA SER A 47 -3.33 18.55 -0.18
C SER A 47 -4.25 19.29 -1.16
N GLU A 48 -3.70 19.78 -2.26
CA GLU A 48 -4.45 20.39 -3.36
C GLU A 48 -5.21 19.35 -4.19
N THR A 49 -4.65 18.14 -4.33
CA THR A 49 -5.21 17.08 -5.17
C THR A 49 -6.17 16.17 -4.40
N ILE A 50 -5.77 15.71 -3.21
CA ILE A 50 -6.50 14.72 -2.42
C ILE A 50 -7.31 15.45 -1.34
N LYS A 51 -8.62 15.57 -1.56
CA LYS A 51 -9.53 16.29 -0.65
C LYS A 51 -10.19 15.42 0.41
N ARG A 52 -10.25 14.11 0.18
CA ARG A 52 -10.95 13.17 1.05
C ARG A 52 -10.11 11.91 1.18
N THR A 53 -10.00 11.43 2.41
CA THR A 53 -9.31 10.19 2.75
C THR A 53 -10.26 9.32 3.55
N PHE A 54 -10.39 8.06 3.15
CA PHE A 54 -11.22 7.08 3.86
C PHE A 54 -10.34 5.92 4.29
N ASN A 55 -10.45 5.53 5.56
CA ASN A 55 -9.77 4.34 6.07
C ASN A 55 -10.73 3.15 6.02
N LEU A 56 -10.42 2.14 5.20
CA LEU A 56 -11.18 0.89 5.16
C LEU A 56 -10.74 0.00 6.32
N THR A 57 -11.70 -0.46 7.13
CA THR A 57 -11.43 -1.23 8.36
C THR A 57 -11.78 -2.72 8.23
N LYS A 58 -12.57 -3.10 7.22
CA LYS A 58 -12.99 -4.50 7.02
C LYS A 58 -11.98 -5.27 6.17
N VAL A 59 -11.51 -6.41 6.69
CA VAL A 59 -10.65 -7.35 5.97
C VAL A 59 -11.50 -8.42 5.28
N PHE A 60 -11.28 -8.61 3.98
CA PHE A 60 -12.01 -9.60 3.17
C PHE A 60 -11.17 -10.80 2.75
N ARG A 61 -9.84 -10.64 2.67
CA ARG A 61 -8.93 -11.69 2.17
C ARG A 61 -8.82 -12.87 3.13
N GLN A 62 -8.72 -12.60 4.43
CA GLN A 62 -8.64 -13.62 5.48
C GLN A 62 -9.98 -13.73 6.19
N THR A 63 -10.50 -14.95 6.32
CA THR A 63 -11.74 -15.25 7.05
C THR A 63 -11.51 -15.49 8.53
N ASP A 64 -10.33 -15.99 8.92
CA ASP A 64 -9.97 -16.21 10.33
C ASP A 64 -9.64 -14.90 11.05
N GLN A 65 -10.50 -14.49 11.97
CA GLN A 65 -10.34 -13.26 12.75
C GLN A 65 -9.05 -13.25 13.59
N LYS A 66 -8.61 -14.41 14.10
CA LYS A 66 -7.33 -14.48 14.84
C LYS A 66 -6.18 -14.14 13.92
N PHE A 67 -6.18 -14.66 12.70
CA PHE A 67 -5.16 -14.34 11.71
C PHE A 67 -5.21 -12.86 11.27
N VAL A 68 -6.41 -12.31 11.07
CA VAL A 68 -6.59 -10.88 10.78
C VAL A 68 -5.95 -10.00 11.88
N ASN A 69 -6.16 -10.35 13.15
CA ASN A 69 -5.58 -9.61 14.26
C ASN A 69 -4.05 -9.68 14.26
N MET A 70 -3.46 -10.86 14.06
CA MET A 70 -2.01 -11.03 13.97
C MET A 70 -1.39 -10.20 12.82
N LEU A 71 -2.06 -10.13 11.67
CA LEU A 71 -1.60 -9.31 10.54
C LEU A 71 -1.71 -7.81 10.82
N ASN A 72 -2.76 -7.37 11.53
CA ASN A 72 -2.89 -5.98 11.94
C ASN A 72 -1.83 -5.58 12.98
N GLU A 73 -1.52 -6.45 13.94
CA GLU A 73 -0.39 -6.24 14.87
C GLU A 73 0.93 -6.05 14.11
N MET A 74 1.19 -6.92 13.12
CA MET A 74 2.36 -6.81 12.25
C MET A 74 2.38 -5.49 11.48
N ARG A 75 1.23 -5.06 10.92
CA ARG A 75 1.09 -3.79 10.18
C ARG A 75 1.47 -2.57 11.02
N PHE A 76 1.13 -2.57 12.30
CA PHE A 76 1.45 -1.48 13.22
C PHE A 76 2.79 -1.65 13.95
N GLY A 77 3.47 -2.79 13.77
CA GLY A 77 4.74 -3.11 14.45
C GLY A 77 4.57 -3.50 15.93
N CYS A 78 3.37 -3.82 16.37
CA CYS A 78 3.03 -4.11 17.78
C CYS A 78 2.66 -5.60 17.95
N LEU A 79 3.60 -6.51 17.75
CA LEU A 79 3.37 -7.95 17.81
C LEU A 79 3.30 -8.48 19.25
N SER A 80 2.23 -9.20 19.58
CA SER A 80 2.14 -9.93 20.85
C SER A 80 3.02 -11.18 20.86
N ALA A 81 3.42 -11.66 22.05
CA ALA A 81 4.18 -12.90 22.20
C ALA A 81 3.46 -14.10 21.58
N THR A 82 2.13 -14.15 21.70
CA THR A 82 1.28 -15.18 21.09
C THR A 82 1.34 -15.13 19.56
N SER A 83 1.24 -13.94 18.97
CA SER A 83 1.36 -13.76 17.51
C SER A 83 2.74 -14.19 17.01
N ILE A 84 3.81 -13.81 17.71
CA ILE A 84 5.19 -14.20 17.37
C ILE A 84 5.34 -15.73 17.41
N ALA A 85 4.90 -16.37 18.49
CA ALA A 85 4.96 -17.83 18.62
C ALA A 85 4.16 -18.52 17.50
N ARG A 86 2.98 -17.98 17.16
CA ARG A 86 2.15 -18.52 16.07
C ARG A 86 2.82 -18.36 14.71
N PHE A 87 3.36 -17.20 14.37
CA PHE A 87 4.09 -17.01 13.11
C PHE A 87 5.31 -17.93 13.00
N ARG A 88 6.07 -18.13 14.08
CA ARG A 88 7.20 -19.08 14.09
C ARG A 88 6.74 -20.52 13.82
N SER A 89 5.59 -20.93 14.34
CA SER A 89 5.04 -22.27 14.06
C SER A 89 4.67 -22.51 12.60
N LEU A 90 4.55 -21.44 11.79
CA LEU A 90 4.26 -21.54 10.35
C LEU A 90 5.49 -21.79 9.48
N ALA A 91 6.71 -21.77 10.04
CA ALA A 91 7.96 -22.03 9.30
C ALA A 91 8.20 -23.52 8.95
N ARG A 92 7.19 -24.37 9.12
CA ARG A 92 7.22 -25.78 8.72
C ARG A 92 7.37 -25.93 7.21
N ASN A 93 7.93 -27.05 6.77
CA ASN A 93 7.92 -27.39 5.36
C ASN A 93 6.47 -27.59 4.88
N ILE A 94 6.17 -27.13 3.66
CA ILE A 94 4.86 -27.34 3.04
C ILE A 94 5.06 -28.35 1.92
N GLU A 95 4.41 -29.50 2.04
CA GLU A 95 4.33 -30.47 0.96
C GLU A 95 3.11 -30.12 0.10
N TYR A 96 3.33 -30.09 -1.22
CA TYR A 96 2.30 -29.81 -2.21
C TYR A 96 2.04 -31.10 -2.98
N ASP A 97 0.82 -31.62 -2.90
CA ASP A 97 0.44 -32.90 -3.50
C ASP A 97 0.58 -32.90 -5.03
N ASP A 98 0.49 -31.72 -5.66
CA ASP A 98 0.62 -31.51 -7.10
C ASP A 98 2.06 -31.14 -7.54
N GLY A 99 3.00 -31.05 -6.59
CA GLY A 99 4.38 -30.62 -6.84
C GLY A 99 4.53 -29.16 -7.27
N LEU A 100 3.45 -28.37 -7.28
CA LEU A 100 3.46 -26.96 -7.66
C LEU A 100 3.61 -26.07 -6.43
N GLY A 101 4.87 -25.77 -6.10
CA GLY A 101 5.17 -24.78 -5.07
C GLY A 101 4.77 -23.36 -5.48
N PRO A 102 4.61 -22.45 -4.50
CA PRO A 102 4.35 -21.05 -4.78
C PRO A 102 5.55 -20.43 -5.50
N THR A 103 5.28 -19.71 -6.58
CA THR A 103 6.29 -18.92 -7.28
C THR A 103 6.68 -17.72 -6.41
N GLU A 104 7.98 -17.43 -6.29
CA GLU A 104 8.46 -16.22 -5.63
C GLU A 104 7.82 -14.96 -6.26
N LEU A 105 7.53 -13.96 -5.42
CA LEU A 105 6.95 -12.66 -5.78
C LEU A 105 8.02 -11.58 -5.89
#